data_AF-A0A937NMH3-F1
#
_entry.id   AF-A0A937NMH3-F1
#
_cell.length_a   1.000
_cell.length_b   1.000
_cell.length_c   1.000
_cell.angle_alpha   90.00
_cell.angle_beta   90.00
_cell.angle_gamma   90.00
#
_symmetry.space_group_name_H-M   'P 1'
#
loop_
_entity.id
_entity.type
_entity.pdbx_description
1 polymer ?
#
loop_
_entity_poly.entity_id
_entity_poly.type
_entity_poly.pdbx_seq_one_letter_code
_entity_poly.pdbx_strand_id
1 'polypeptide(L)'
;ALVAPDGFIAAEYKETRFFPKNLVSTGDTWRGQHLLHLPAHLDTGDHTWTIQLAQSPSHPITQLLITAPDRTFTPPPVDIEIGTRLGNVTTLIGVTQSPNHPITITLIWRAEDTTSASYHVFLHLLDPEGRLIAQSDGVPVNWTRPTTGWLPGEYITDVHVLTIPPDTLAGDYTLYAGLYVPGGERLTAPDSAGAVPLTTITVEAP
;
A
#
# COMPACT_ATOMS: atom_id res chain seq x y z
N ALA A 1 16.37 -3.12 17.82
CA ALA A 1 16.86 -2.97 16.45
C ALA A 1 16.78 -4.30 15.74
N LEU A 2 16.59 -4.28 14.43
CA LEU A 2 16.72 -5.45 13.58
C LEU A 2 18.14 -5.48 13.01
N VAL A 3 18.85 -6.58 13.20
CA VAL A 3 20.25 -6.73 12.79
C VAL A 3 20.35 -7.84 11.75
N ALA A 4 20.96 -7.55 10.60
CA ALA A 4 21.19 -8.51 9.52
C ALA A 4 22.31 -9.52 9.88
N PRO A 5 22.46 -10.64 9.15
CA PRO A 5 23.48 -11.66 9.43
C PRO A 5 24.92 -11.14 9.44
N ASP A 6 25.19 -10.10 8.66
CA ASP A 6 26.48 -9.43 8.57
C ASP A 6 26.76 -8.45 9.73
N GLY A 7 25.81 -8.30 10.65
CA GLY A 7 25.90 -7.41 11.80
C GLY A 7 25.42 -5.97 11.52
N PHE A 8 24.97 -5.65 10.31
CA PHE A 8 24.45 -4.33 10.00
C PHE A 8 23.08 -4.09 10.67
N ILE A 9 22.84 -2.87 11.16
CA ILE A 9 21.54 -2.50 11.72
C ILE A 9 20.60 -2.16 10.56
N ALA A 10 19.79 -3.14 10.16
CA ALA A 10 18.83 -3.01 9.08
C ALA A 10 17.64 -2.12 9.46
N ALA A 11 17.28 -2.06 10.75
CA ALA A 11 16.25 -1.14 11.25
C ALA A 11 16.46 -0.77 12.73
N GLU A 12 16.28 0.49 13.08
CA GLU A 12 16.30 0.96 14.47
C GLU A 12 14.96 1.59 14.86
N TYR A 13 14.45 1.22 16.03
CA TYR A 13 13.19 1.72 16.55
C TYR A 13 13.47 2.32 17.93
N LYS A 14 13.28 3.64 18.05
CA LYS A 14 13.52 4.38 19.29
C LYS A 14 12.20 4.67 19.96
N GLU A 15 11.99 4.08 21.12
CA GLU A 15 10.85 4.40 21.97
C GLU A 15 11.25 5.35 23.09
N THR A 16 10.68 6.54 23.07
CA THR A 16 10.97 7.61 24.04
C THR A 16 9.77 7.97 24.90
N ARG A 17 8.57 7.51 24.54
CA ARG A 17 7.30 8.05 25.08
C ARG A 17 6.73 7.31 26.29
N PHE A 18 7.25 6.15 26.68
CA PHE A 18 6.54 5.27 27.62
C PHE A 18 7.36 4.71 28.78
N PHE A 19 8.53 5.28 29.08
CA PHE A 19 9.21 4.97 30.33
C PHE A 19 8.83 6.01 31.39
N PRO A 20 7.87 5.73 32.30
CA PRO A 20 7.60 6.63 33.40
C PRO A 20 8.76 6.51 34.39
N LYS A 21 9.83 7.28 34.14
CA LYS A 21 11.08 7.27 34.92
C LYS A 21 10.86 7.48 36.43
N ASN A 22 9.69 8.01 36.81
CA ASN A 22 9.33 8.38 38.18
C ASN A 22 8.29 7.44 38.84
N LEU A 23 7.86 6.36 38.16
CA LEU A 23 6.84 5.42 38.67
C LEU A 23 7.34 3.97 38.83
N VAL A 24 8.60 3.70 38.46
CA VAL A 24 9.17 2.35 38.49
C VAL A 24 10.11 2.20 39.67
N SER A 25 9.82 1.23 40.53
CA SER A 25 10.67 0.81 41.64
C SER A 25 11.49 -0.42 41.26
N THR A 26 12.61 -0.64 41.98
CA THR A 26 13.38 -1.88 41.85
C THR A 26 12.49 -3.08 42.15
N GLY A 27 12.40 -4.01 41.19
CA GLY A 27 11.57 -5.23 41.28
C GLY A 27 10.29 -5.17 40.44
N ASP A 28 9.92 -3.99 39.92
CA ASP A 28 8.76 -3.86 39.06
C ASP A 28 9.00 -4.53 37.70
N THR A 29 7.97 -5.22 37.20
CA THR A 29 7.97 -5.80 35.85
C THR A 29 7.21 -4.90 34.89
N TRP A 30 7.85 -4.53 33.79
CA TRP A 30 7.22 -3.76 32.72
C TRP A 30 6.89 -4.65 31.53
N ARG A 31 5.70 -4.46 30.96
CA ARG A 31 5.25 -5.10 29.73
C ARG A 31 4.79 -4.04 28.74
N GLY A 32 5.37 -4.05 27.54
CA GLY A 32 4.93 -3.24 26.41
C GLY A 32 4.58 -4.12 25.21
N GLN A 33 3.70 -3.60 24.36
CA GLN A 33 3.42 -4.15 23.04
C GLN A 33 3.56 -3.02 22.04
N HIS A 34 4.33 -3.23 20.98
CA HIS A 34 4.62 -2.21 19.97
C HIS A 34 4.34 -2.77 18.58
N LEU A 35 3.66 -1.98 17.76
CA LEU A 35 3.56 -2.23 16.33
C LEU A 35 4.79 -1.63 15.65
N LEU A 36 5.50 -2.44 14.88
CA LEU A 36 6.74 -2.02 14.22
C LEU A 36 6.62 -2.31 12.74
N HIS A 37 6.74 -1.27 11.92
CA HIS A 37 6.80 -1.42 10.48
C HIS A 37 8.21 -1.83 10.08
N LEU A 38 8.31 -2.96 9.40
CA LEU A 38 9.54 -3.37 8.76
C LEU A 38 9.85 -2.41 7.61
N PRO A 39 11.08 -1.87 7.49
CA PRO A 39 11.43 -1.03 6.36
C PRO A 39 11.25 -1.77 5.04
N ALA A 40 10.80 -1.04 4.01
CA ALA A 40 10.63 -1.61 2.68
C ALA A 40 11.93 -2.25 2.14
N HIS A 41 13.09 -1.67 2.43
CA HIS A 41 14.37 -2.11 1.87
C HIS A 41 14.99 -3.34 2.57
N LEU A 42 14.28 -3.98 3.50
CA LEU A 42 14.80 -5.21 4.11
C LEU A 42 14.89 -6.33 3.08
N ASP A 43 16.05 -6.99 3.06
CA ASP A 43 16.28 -8.16 2.23
C ASP A 43 15.69 -9.42 2.87
N THR A 44 15.44 -10.43 2.04
CA THR A 44 15.10 -11.78 2.52
C THR A 44 16.26 -12.36 3.31
N GLY A 45 15.99 -12.83 4.51
CA GLY A 45 17.00 -13.53 5.33
C GLY A 45 16.71 -13.48 6.82
N ASP A 46 17.56 -14.19 7.56
CA ASP A 46 17.51 -14.24 9.00
C ASP A 46 18.00 -12.92 9.60
N HIS A 47 17.16 -12.30 10.40
CA HIS A 47 17.53 -11.10 11.14
C HIS A 47 17.44 -11.37 12.63
N THR A 48 18.37 -10.82 13.40
CA THR A 48 18.31 -10.87 14.85
C THR A 48 17.55 -9.65 15.37
N TRP A 49 16.43 -9.90 16.04
CA TRP A 49 15.73 -8.88 16.79
C TRP A 49 16.46 -8.63 18.10
N THR A 50 16.84 -7.38 18.36
CA THR A 50 17.60 -6.99 19.54
C THR A 50 16.90 -5.86 20.30
N ILE A 51 17.13 -5.80 21.60
CA ILE A 51 16.70 -4.69 22.46
C ILE A 51 17.89 -4.06 23.16
N GLN A 52 17.85 -2.74 23.26
CA GLN A 52 18.84 -1.96 24.00
C GLN A 52 18.10 -1.06 24.98
N LEU A 53 18.52 -1.07 26.24
CA LEU A 53 18.00 -0.20 27.28
C LEU A 53 19.04 0.86 27.62
N ALA A 54 18.73 2.13 27.34
CA ALA A 54 19.64 3.25 27.56
C ALA A 54 21.05 3.00 26.97
N GLN A 55 22.09 3.06 27.79
CA GLN A 55 23.48 2.87 27.37
C GLN A 55 24.00 1.43 27.58
N SER A 56 23.12 0.49 27.96
CA SER A 56 23.49 -0.92 28.10
C SER A 56 23.82 -1.54 26.74
N PRO A 57 24.59 -2.64 26.69
CA PRO A 57 24.75 -3.42 25.47
C PRO A 57 23.42 -3.89 24.90
N SER A 58 23.38 -4.06 23.57
CA SER A 58 22.24 -4.67 22.88
C SER A 58 22.12 -6.15 23.25
N HIS A 59 20.90 -6.63 23.48
CA HIS A 59 20.60 -8.02 23.82
C HIS A 59 19.70 -8.65 22.75
N PRO A 60 20.04 -9.84 22.22
CA PRO A 60 19.18 -10.54 21.28
C PRO A 60 17.91 -11.04 21.98
N ILE A 61 16.78 -10.91 21.30
CA ILE A 61 15.48 -11.42 21.73
C ILE A 61 15.17 -12.73 20.98
N THR A 62 15.21 -12.69 19.64
CA THR A 62 14.88 -13.83 18.77
C THR A 62 15.45 -13.61 17.37
N GLN A 63 15.52 -14.69 16.58
CA GLN A 63 15.67 -14.59 15.14
C GLN A 63 14.30 -14.42 14.46
N LEU A 64 14.29 -13.65 13.37
CA LEU A 64 13.15 -13.41 12.51
C LEU A 64 13.57 -13.72 11.07
N LEU A 65 12.92 -14.72 10.46
CA LEU A 65 13.04 -14.90 9.02
C LEU A 65 12.17 -13.86 8.32
N ILE A 66 12.80 -12.98 7.56
CA ILE A 66 12.11 -11.98 6.74
C ILE A 66 12.12 -12.47 5.30
N THR A 67 10.98 -12.34 4.63
CA THR A 67 10.85 -12.60 3.20
C THR A 67 10.47 -11.29 2.53
N ALA A 68 11.38 -10.72 1.77
CA ALA A 68 11.09 -9.60 0.90
C ALA A 68 10.15 -10.06 -0.23
N PRO A 69 9.18 -9.23 -0.65
CA PRO A 69 8.31 -9.57 -1.75
C PRO A 69 9.09 -9.55 -3.07
N ASP A 70 8.60 -10.27 -4.08
CA ASP A 70 9.09 -10.13 -5.44
C ASP A 70 8.82 -8.71 -5.95
N ARG A 71 9.83 -8.11 -6.59
CA ARG A 71 9.80 -6.72 -7.06
C ARG A 71 10.02 -6.64 -8.55
N THR A 72 9.25 -5.78 -9.21
CA THR A 72 9.36 -5.51 -10.63
C THR A 72 9.82 -4.07 -10.84
N PHE A 73 10.93 -3.87 -11.54
CA PHE A 73 11.47 -2.53 -11.86
C PHE A 73 11.45 -2.21 -13.36
N THR A 74 10.97 -3.16 -14.16
CA THR A 74 10.73 -2.98 -15.59
C THR A 74 9.25 -2.67 -15.81
N PRO A 75 8.90 -1.67 -16.63
CA PRO A 75 7.51 -1.30 -16.87
C PRO A 75 6.69 -2.49 -17.39
N PRO A 76 5.60 -2.90 -16.72
CA PRO A 76 4.66 -3.86 -17.28
C PRO A 76 3.91 -3.24 -18.48
N PRO A 77 3.43 -4.06 -19.43
CA PRO A 77 2.58 -3.57 -20.51
C PRO A 77 1.23 -3.07 -19.95
N VAL A 78 0.66 -2.08 -20.63
CA VAL A 78 -0.67 -1.52 -20.34
C VAL A 78 -1.49 -1.46 -21.62
N ASP A 79 -2.81 -1.60 -21.50
CA ASP A 79 -3.74 -1.42 -22.63
C ASP A 79 -4.04 0.06 -22.85
N ILE A 80 -4.13 0.82 -21.75
CA ILE A 80 -4.40 2.25 -21.73
C ILE A 80 -3.34 2.94 -20.86
N GLU A 81 -2.61 3.88 -21.45
CA GLU A 81 -1.67 4.74 -20.74
C GLU A 81 -2.42 5.86 -20.01
N ILE A 82 -2.06 6.11 -18.75
CA ILE A 82 -2.67 7.15 -17.90
C ILE A 82 -1.62 8.19 -17.49
N GLY A 83 -0.48 7.75 -16.93
CA GLY A 83 0.66 8.62 -16.60
C GLY A 83 0.40 9.68 -15.52
N THR A 84 -0.60 9.50 -14.65
CA THR A 84 -0.99 10.51 -13.66
C THR A 84 -0.26 10.32 -12.34
N ARG A 85 0.47 11.34 -11.90
CA ARG A 85 1.16 11.36 -10.60
C ARG A 85 0.23 11.76 -9.47
N LEU A 86 0.26 11.01 -8.37
CA LEU A 86 -0.52 11.25 -7.14
C LEU A 86 0.43 11.57 -5.98
N GLY A 87 0.44 12.85 -5.59
CA GLY A 87 1.40 13.39 -4.62
C GLY A 87 2.86 13.09 -4.99
N ASN A 88 3.67 12.77 -3.98
CA ASN A 88 5.03 12.29 -4.13
C ASN A 88 5.15 10.76 -4.00
N VAL A 89 4.03 10.05 -3.92
CA VAL A 89 4.01 8.62 -3.53
C VAL A 89 4.06 7.71 -4.74
N THR A 90 3.24 7.96 -5.76
CA THR A 90 3.07 7.04 -6.88
C THR A 90 2.62 7.73 -8.16
N THR A 91 2.84 7.07 -9.29
CA THR A 91 2.26 7.40 -10.59
C THR A 91 1.38 6.24 -11.04
N LEU A 92 0.12 6.51 -11.42
CA LEU A 92 -0.71 5.55 -12.15
C LEU A 92 -0.22 5.50 -13.60
N ILE A 93 0.51 4.45 -13.95
CA ILE A 93 1.13 4.31 -15.27
C ILE A 93 0.06 4.03 -16.32
N GLY A 94 -0.83 3.08 -16.02
CA GLY A 94 -1.89 2.70 -16.92
C GLY A 94 -2.72 1.56 -16.38
N VAL A 95 -3.57 1.01 -17.24
CA VAL A 95 -4.45 -0.11 -16.88
C VAL A 95 -4.43 -1.19 -17.95
N THR A 96 -4.62 -2.44 -17.53
CA THR A 96 -5.09 -3.50 -18.42
C THR A 96 -6.48 -3.93 -18.03
N GLN A 97 -7.30 -4.32 -19.00
CA GLN A 97 -8.70 -4.66 -18.76
C GLN A 97 -9.09 -5.98 -19.42
N SER A 98 -9.86 -6.77 -18.68
CA SER A 98 -10.61 -7.90 -19.23
C SER A 98 -12.08 -7.52 -19.22
N PRO A 99 -12.71 -7.27 -20.39
CA PRO A 99 -14.09 -6.80 -20.47
C PRO A 99 -15.13 -7.89 -20.17
N ASN A 100 -14.69 -9.13 -19.92
CA ASN A 100 -15.59 -10.23 -19.56
C ASN A 100 -16.10 -10.04 -18.13
N HIS A 101 -17.32 -10.50 -17.86
CA HIS A 101 -17.92 -10.45 -16.52
C HIS A 101 -17.42 -11.63 -15.64
N PRO A 102 -17.00 -11.39 -14.38
CA PRO A 102 -16.88 -10.09 -13.73
C PRO A 102 -15.72 -9.26 -14.30
N ILE A 103 -15.93 -7.94 -14.40
CA ILE A 103 -14.96 -7.02 -15.01
C ILE A 103 -13.70 -7.01 -14.16
N THR A 104 -12.58 -7.33 -14.79
CA THR A 104 -11.27 -7.32 -14.11
C THR A 104 -10.44 -6.17 -14.66
N ILE A 105 -10.04 -5.26 -13.78
CA ILE A 105 -9.18 -4.12 -14.07
C ILE A 105 -7.88 -4.32 -13.31
N THR A 106 -6.75 -4.27 -14.02
CA THR A 106 -5.43 -4.28 -13.40
C THR A 106 -4.84 -2.88 -13.49
N LEU A 107 -4.61 -2.26 -12.34
CA LEU A 107 -3.95 -0.97 -12.22
C LEU A 107 -2.44 -1.18 -12.14
N ILE A 108 -1.69 -0.47 -12.97
CA ILE A 108 -0.22 -0.50 -12.94
C ILE A 108 0.28 0.78 -12.29
N TRP A 109 0.81 0.65 -11.08
CA TRP A 109 1.39 1.76 -10.33
C TRP A 109 2.91 1.75 -10.45
N ARG A 110 3.55 2.91 -10.43
CA ARG A 110 4.99 3.06 -10.17
C ARG A 110 5.21 3.87 -8.92
N ALA A 111 5.86 3.28 -7.93
CA ALA A 111 6.24 3.97 -6.71
C ALA A 111 7.29 5.04 -7.01
N GLU A 112 7.06 6.26 -6.51
CA GLU A 112 7.97 7.40 -6.71
C GLU A 112 8.89 7.59 -5.51
N ASP A 113 8.44 7.22 -4.31
CA ASP A 113 9.19 7.33 -3.07
C ASP A 113 8.74 6.24 -2.08
N THR A 114 9.56 5.99 -1.05
CA THR A 114 9.12 5.24 0.12
C THR A 114 8.16 6.09 0.96
N THR A 115 7.10 5.48 1.48
CA THR A 115 6.13 6.19 2.33
C THR A 115 5.93 5.49 3.66
N SER A 116 5.72 6.26 4.73
CA SER A 116 5.30 5.73 6.03
C SER A 116 3.78 5.59 6.16
N ALA A 117 3.02 6.10 5.19
CA ALA A 117 1.57 6.00 5.18
C ALA A 117 1.11 4.75 4.44
N SER A 118 0.18 4.00 5.06
CA SER A 118 -0.46 2.83 4.46
C SER A 118 -1.71 3.28 3.71
N TYR A 119 -1.56 3.59 2.44
CA TYR A 119 -2.67 3.97 1.58
C TYR A 119 -3.47 2.75 1.13
N HIS A 120 -4.76 2.97 0.93
CA HIS A 120 -5.63 2.08 0.19
C HIS A 120 -5.80 2.62 -1.22
N VAL A 121 -5.80 1.71 -2.20
CA VAL A 121 -6.26 2.01 -3.55
C VAL A 121 -7.78 1.85 -3.56
N PHE A 122 -8.44 2.74 -4.29
CA PHE A 122 -9.84 2.56 -4.66
C PHE A 122 -9.97 2.46 -6.17
N LEU A 123 -10.94 1.65 -6.61
CA LEU A 123 -11.43 1.62 -7.98
C LEU A 123 -12.94 1.78 -7.93
N HIS A 124 -13.46 2.91 -8.42
CA HIS A 124 -14.87 3.28 -8.36
C HIS A 124 -15.46 3.33 -9.76
N LEU A 125 -16.60 2.66 -9.96
CA LEU A 125 -17.42 2.80 -11.16
C LEU A 125 -18.57 3.76 -10.87
N LEU A 126 -18.60 4.88 -11.57
CA LEU A 126 -19.59 5.94 -11.39
C LEU A 126 -20.50 6.05 -12.61
N ASP A 127 -21.77 6.35 -12.37
CA ASP A 127 -22.71 6.71 -13.45
C ASP A 127 -22.54 8.17 -13.91
N PRO A 128 -23.26 8.61 -14.96
CA PRO A 128 -23.16 9.98 -15.46
C PRO A 128 -23.55 11.07 -14.44
N GLU A 129 -24.35 10.72 -13.42
CA GLU A 129 -24.71 11.62 -12.32
C GLU A 129 -23.69 11.60 -11.17
N GLY A 130 -22.64 10.79 -11.27
CA GLY A 130 -21.59 10.63 -10.27
C GLY A 130 -21.96 9.69 -9.12
N ARG A 131 -23.02 8.90 -9.23
CA ARG A 131 -23.41 7.91 -8.22
C ARG A 131 -22.53 6.66 -8.35
N LEU A 132 -22.14 6.11 -7.20
CA LEU A 132 -21.33 4.91 -7.13
C LEU A 132 -22.16 3.66 -7.44
N ILE A 133 -21.73 2.91 -8.46
CA ILE A 133 -22.41 1.68 -8.93
C ILE A 133 -21.70 0.44 -8.41
N ALA A 134 -20.37 0.41 -8.51
CA ALA A 134 -19.53 -0.67 -8.02
C ALA A 134 -18.18 -0.13 -7.55
N GLN A 135 -17.52 -0.86 -6.65
CA GLN A 135 -16.20 -0.47 -6.16
C GLN A 135 -15.33 -1.68 -5.78
N SER A 136 -14.02 -1.46 -5.76
CA SER A 136 -13.04 -2.37 -5.21
C SER A 136 -11.95 -1.55 -4.52
N ASP A 137 -11.95 -1.58 -3.18
CA ASP A 137 -11.08 -0.76 -2.35
C ASP A 137 -10.27 -1.65 -1.40
N GLY A 138 -9.01 -1.30 -1.17
CA GLY A 138 -8.18 -2.03 -0.22
C GLY A 138 -6.70 -1.73 -0.31
N VAL A 139 -5.94 -2.43 0.52
CA VAL A 139 -4.47 -2.47 0.38
C VAL A 139 -4.12 -3.14 -0.95
N PRO A 140 -3.16 -2.58 -1.72
CA PRO A 140 -2.82 -3.09 -3.05
C PRO A 140 -2.49 -4.58 -3.08
N VAL A 141 -2.79 -5.20 -4.22
CA VAL A 141 -2.51 -6.60 -4.54
C VAL A 141 -3.19 -7.52 -3.52
N ASN A 142 -4.51 -7.41 -3.40
CA ASN A 142 -5.33 -8.21 -2.48
C ASN A 142 -4.79 -8.24 -1.05
N TRP A 143 -4.49 -7.05 -0.49
CA TRP A 143 -3.99 -6.90 0.87
C TRP A 143 -2.57 -7.39 1.14
N THR A 144 -1.80 -7.73 0.10
CA THR A 144 -0.45 -8.29 0.28
C THR A 144 0.67 -7.30 0.04
N ARG A 145 0.40 -6.15 -0.61
CA ARG A 145 1.42 -5.15 -0.97
C ARG A 145 1.08 -3.77 -0.41
N PRO A 146 1.15 -3.58 0.93
CA PRO A 146 0.98 -2.26 1.53
C PRO A 146 1.97 -1.25 0.95
N THR A 147 1.51 -0.02 0.75
CA THR A 147 2.32 1.06 0.15
C THR A 147 3.57 1.39 0.96
N THR A 148 3.58 1.08 2.25
CA THR A 148 4.76 1.22 3.11
C THR A 148 5.92 0.28 2.77
N GLY A 149 5.64 -0.78 1.99
CA GLY A 149 6.64 -1.75 1.51
C GLY A 149 7.14 -1.49 0.09
N TRP A 150 6.66 -0.44 -0.57
CA TRP A 150 7.04 -0.11 -1.95
C TRP A 150 8.41 0.59 -1.98
N LEU A 151 9.22 0.28 -2.99
CA LEU A 151 10.49 0.97 -3.24
C LEU A 151 10.41 1.96 -4.42
N PRO A 152 11.21 3.03 -4.44
CA PRO A 152 11.26 3.96 -5.56
C PRO A 152 11.56 3.24 -6.89
N GLY A 153 10.78 3.54 -7.92
CA GLY A 153 10.87 2.92 -9.24
C GLY A 153 10.21 1.54 -9.36
N GLU A 154 9.69 0.98 -8.26
CA GLU A 154 9.00 -0.30 -8.27
C GLU A 154 7.64 -0.20 -8.95
N TYR A 155 7.32 -1.17 -9.82
CA TYR A 155 6.02 -1.33 -10.44
C TYR A 155 5.15 -2.34 -9.69
N ILE A 156 3.91 -1.95 -9.44
CA ILE A 156 2.94 -2.74 -8.68
C ILE A 156 1.74 -3.04 -9.59
N THR A 157 1.52 -4.33 -9.83
CA THR A 157 0.41 -4.86 -10.61
C THR A 157 -0.75 -5.17 -9.68
N ASP A 158 -1.75 -4.29 -9.64
CA ASP A 158 -2.84 -4.32 -8.67
C ASP A 158 -4.17 -4.72 -9.34
N VAL A 159 -4.63 -5.94 -9.07
CA VAL A 159 -5.79 -6.53 -9.73
C VAL A 159 -7.06 -6.26 -8.92
N HIS A 160 -8.04 -5.64 -9.55
CA HIS A 160 -9.36 -5.36 -8.99
C HIS A 160 -10.45 -6.06 -9.80
N VAL A 161 -11.41 -6.65 -9.09
CA VAL A 161 -12.59 -7.29 -9.70
C VAL A 161 -13.82 -6.50 -9.31
N LEU A 162 -14.60 -6.10 -10.31
CA LEU A 162 -15.85 -5.38 -10.14
C LEU A 162 -17.02 -6.28 -10.54
N THR A 163 -17.96 -6.44 -9.61
CA THR A 163 -19.25 -7.10 -9.87
C THR A 163 -20.29 -6.02 -10.11
N ILE A 164 -20.80 -5.94 -11.33
CA ILE A 164 -21.85 -4.99 -11.69
C ILE A 164 -23.19 -5.51 -11.13
N PRO A 165 -23.95 -4.69 -10.39
CA PRO A 165 -25.29 -5.07 -9.94
C PRO A 165 -26.19 -5.44 -11.12
N PRO A 166 -26.99 -6.52 -11.03
CA PRO A 166 -27.80 -7.00 -12.15
C PRO A 166 -28.93 -6.05 -12.56
N ASP A 167 -29.30 -5.10 -11.69
CA ASP A 167 -30.29 -4.05 -11.92
C ASP A 167 -29.68 -2.74 -12.46
N THR A 168 -28.37 -2.74 -12.76
CA THR A 168 -27.68 -1.61 -13.38
C THR A 168 -28.27 -1.37 -14.77
N LEU A 169 -28.71 -0.14 -15.03
CA LEU A 169 -29.29 0.24 -16.31
C LEU A 169 -28.23 0.23 -17.41
N ALA A 170 -28.64 -0.10 -18.62
CA ALA A 170 -27.77 0.01 -19.78
C ALA A 170 -27.30 1.46 -19.98
N GLY A 171 -26.03 1.64 -20.31
CA GLY A 171 -25.43 2.96 -20.45
C GLY A 171 -23.92 2.96 -20.20
N ASP A 172 -23.34 4.15 -20.25
CA ASP A 172 -21.92 4.37 -20.09
C ASP A 172 -21.59 4.84 -18.67
N TYR A 173 -20.62 4.17 -18.05
CA TYR A 173 -20.16 4.41 -16.69
C TYR A 173 -18.67 4.70 -16.72
N THR A 174 -18.18 5.60 -15.87
CA THR A 174 -16.76 5.98 -15.86
C THR A 174 -16.04 5.34 -14.68
N LEU A 175 -14.91 4.70 -14.96
CA LEU A 175 -14.01 4.18 -13.93
C LEU A 175 -13.06 5.27 -13.44
N TYR A 176 -12.89 5.32 -12.13
CA TYR A 176 -11.93 6.17 -11.45
C TYR A 176 -11.07 5.36 -10.50
N ALA A 177 -9.79 5.69 -10.40
CA ALA A 177 -8.92 5.17 -9.35
C ALA A 177 -8.16 6.26 -8.61
N GLY A 178 -7.69 5.93 -7.42
CA GLY A 178 -6.85 6.81 -6.62
C GLY A 178 -6.40 6.14 -5.34
N LEU A 179 -5.73 6.92 -4.50
CA LEU A 179 -5.22 6.46 -3.21
C LEU A 179 -5.78 7.32 -2.09
N TYR A 180 -6.00 6.72 -0.93
CA TYR A 180 -6.45 7.42 0.28
C TYR A 180 -5.90 6.77 1.53
N VAL A 181 -5.79 7.54 2.61
CA VAL A 181 -5.53 6.98 3.93
C VAL A 181 -6.88 6.64 4.58
N PRO A 182 -7.07 5.44 5.17
CA PRO A 182 -8.30 5.13 5.90
C PRO A 182 -8.62 6.18 6.98
N GLY A 183 -9.81 6.79 6.88
CA GLY A 183 -10.23 7.89 7.77
C GLY A 183 -9.55 9.24 7.51
N GLY A 184 -8.74 9.34 6.46
CA GLY A 184 -8.04 10.55 6.03
C GLY A 184 -8.42 10.98 4.61
N GLU A 185 -7.60 11.85 4.04
CA GLU A 185 -7.83 12.43 2.71
C GLU A 185 -7.33 11.54 1.56
N ARG A 186 -7.86 11.79 0.37
CA ARG A 186 -7.36 11.22 -0.89
C ARG A 186 -6.06 11.92 -1.28
N LEU A 187 -5.12 11.17 -1.83
CA LEU A 187 -3.97 11.75 -2.51
C LEU A 187 -4.44 12.48 -3.76
N THR A 188 -4.08 13.74 -3.89
CA THR A 188 -4.45 14.59 -5.03
C THR A 188 -3.45 14.45 -6.17
N ALA A 189 -3.93 14.70 -7.39
CA ALA A 189 -3.09 14.97 -8.56
C ALA A 189 -3.22 16.46 -8.93
N PRO A 190 -2.26 17.04 -9.68
CA PRO A 190 -2.39 18.42 -10.17
C PRO A 190 -3.70 18.67 -10.94
N ASP A 191 -4.15 17.68 -11.72
CA ASP A 191 -5.29 17.79 -12.63
C ASP A 191 -6.51 16.96 -12.19
N SER A 192 -6.46 16.38 -10.98
CA SER A 192 -7.59 15.63 -10.44
C SER A 192 -7.72 15.80 -8.93
N ALA A 193 -8.96 15.94 -8.44
CA ALA A 193 -9.28 16.06 -7.01
C ALA A 193 -9.10 14.75 -6.24
N GLY A 194 -8.03 14.00 -6.56
CA GLY A 194 -7.68 12.71 -5.98
C GLY A 194 -8.43 11.51 -6.53
N ALA A 195 -9.05 11.66 -7.70
CA ALA A 195 -9.66 10.57 -8.46
C ALA A 195 -9.26 10.72 -9.94
N VAL A 196 -8.51 9.74 -10.45
CA VAL A 196 -8.01 9.72 -11.83
C VAL A 196 -9.01 8.97 -12.70
N PRO A 197 -9.61 9.59 -13.73
CA PRO A 197 -10.46 8.87 -14.68
C PRO A 197 -9.62 7.88 -15.50
N LEU A 198 -10.15 6.69 -15.74
CA LEU A 198 -9.43 5.60 -16.40
C LEU A 198 -9.98 5.31 -17.80
N THR A 199 -11.22 4.87 -17.86
CA THR A 199 -11.93 4.49 -19.09
C THR A 199 -13.43 4.44 -18.82
N THR A 200 -14.21 4.35 -19.89
CA THR A 200 -15.65 4.09 -19.84
C THR A 200 -15.92 2.59 -19.93
N ILE A 201 -16.88 2.12 -19.14
CA ILE A 201 -17.46 0.78 -19.20
C ILE A 201 -18.89 0.93 -19.69
N THR A 202 -19.22 0.27 -20.79
CA THR A 202 -20.59 0.21 -21.31
C THR A 202 -21.28 -1.02 -20.73
N VAL A 203 -22.39 -0.81 -20.02
CA VAL A 203 -23.29 -1.87 -19.59
C VAL A 203 -24.35 -2.05 -20.68
N GLU A 204 -24.43 -3.24 -21.25
CA GLU A 204 -25.43 -3.58 -22.26
C GLU A 204 -26.77 -3.96 -21.61
N ALA A 205 -27.86 -3.75 -22.34
CA ALA A 205 -29.15 -4.28 -21.93
C ALA A 205 -29.13 -5.82 -22.04
N PRO A 206 -29.83 -6.53 -21.13
CA PRO A 206 -29.93 -7.99 -21.16
C PRO A 206 -30.61 -8.54 -22.43
#